data_AF-X5DQ51-F1
#
_entry.id   AF-X5DQ51-F1
#
_cell.length_a   1.000
_cell.length_b   1.000
_cell.length_c   1.000
_cell.angle_alpha   90.00
_cell.angle_beta   90.00
_cell.angle_gamma   90.00
#
_symmetry.space_group_name_H-M   'P 1'
#
loop_
_entity.id
_entity.type
_entity.pdbx_description
1 polymer ?
#
loop_
_entity_poly.entity_id
_entity_poly.type
_entity_poly.pdbx_seq_one_letter_code
_entity_poly.pdbx_strand_id
1 'polypeptide(L)'
;MSTTLIDAVTRPRRTWRGLGAGAKLALYTRLSMHSVIVSIGVVAIVLPLLNLNPDVPLSGRQQLLVIGLALVLMTVTLVITEYRPEFNTRARPQTQRLLLAAALLSFVVWGMGVLMYLLGDGALALTGIFLMLVAITLAPLGVLPWLRWRWPVTLVLTTVTAVLMWSDLMWWPMFWGTFLLCTSTLSAWTVGVAKQLDRARLTESALQVSEERLRFSQELHDTLGQRLAAMSVKAELARALAKRDDDRLDGELAELQELARTSVTEMHEVVDGYRAVNLSTEVEGARQLLDSAGVHLEVEGDPTELSAPMRELAAWLVREGTTNVVRHSSATRVRLAFSSGDTESVRMSNDGVTRGIERLSGLAGIRRRAEPLGAELIAERDGSLFHVTLTLKEQS
;
A
#
# COMPACT_ATOMS: atom_id res chain seq x y z
N MET A 1 -15.05 -13.81 -14.46
CA MET A 1 -13.87 -12.96 -14.68
C MET A 1 -14.12 -11.60 -14.03
N SER A 2 -13.42 -11.25 -12.95
CA SER A 2 -13.74 -10.08 -12.13
C SER A 2 -13.29 -8.77 -12.78
N THR A 3 -14.13 -7.73 -12.65
CA THR A 3 -13.95 -6.33 -13.08
C THR A 3 -12.58 -5.72 -12.79
N THR A 4 -11.85 -6.22 -11.80
CA THR A 4 -10.49 -5.81 -11.42
C THR A 4 -9.41 -6.11 -12.45
N LEU A 5 -9.52 -7.19 -13.24
CA LEU A 5 -8.55 -7.48 -14.30
C LEU A 5 -8.72 -6.53 -15.49
N ILE A 6 -9.96 -6.16 -15.81
CA ILE A 6 -10.27 -5.21 -16.88
C ILE A 6 -9.80 -3.81 -16.50
N ASP A 7 -9.99 -3.37 -15.24
CA ASP A 7 -9.46 -2.10 -14.74
C ASP A 7 -7.92 -2.06 -14.69
N ALA A 8 -7.26 -3.18 -14.37
CA ALA A 8 -5.80 -3.27 -14.38
C ALA A 8 -5.21 -3.12 -15.79
N VAL A 9 -5.89 -3.65 -16.81
CA VAL A 9 -5.49 -3.56 -18.22
C VAL A 9 -5.85 -2.19 -18.82
N THR A 10 -7.00 -1.62 -18.46
CA THR A 10 -7.48 -0.36 -19.06
C THR A 10 -6.97 0.90 -18.37
N ARG A 11 -6.57 0.85 -17.09
CA ARG A 11 -6.05 2.00 -16.32
C ARG A 11 -4.81 1.67 -15.48
N PRO A 12 -3.70 1.24 -16.09
CA PRO A 12 -2.52 0.73 -15.38
C PRO A 12 -1.90 1.74 -14.40
N ARG A 13 -1.91 3.03 -14.75
CA ARG A 13 -1.40 4.11 -13.88
C ARG A 13 -2.20 4.27 -12.58
N ARG A 14 -3.52 4.09 -12.61
CA ARG A 14 -4.39 4.23 -11.43
C ARG A 14 -4.21 3.05 -10.49
N THR A 15 -4.16 1.85 -11.05
CA THR A 15 -3.94 0.61 -10.31
C THR A 15 -2.56 0.59 -9.65
N TRP A 16 -1.53 1.12 -10.32
CA TRP A 16 -0.19 1.28 -9.75
C TRP A 16 -0.16 2.23 -8.56
N ARG A 17 -0.82 3.39 -8.64
CA ARG A 17 -0.85 4.39 -7.54
C ARG A 17 -1.51 3.87 -6.27
N GLY A 18 -2.52 2.99 -6.39
CA GLY A 18 -3.24 2.42 -5.24
C GLY A 18 -2.56 1.23 -4.53
N LEU A 19 -1.41 0.75 -5.02
CA LEU A 19 -0.70 -0.38 -4.42
C LEU A 19 0.31 0.09 -3.36
N GLY A 20 0.34 -0.61 -2.22
CA GLY A 20 1.41 -0.48 -1.22
C GLY A 20 2.79 -0.86 -1.79
N ALA A 21 3.87 -0.44 -1.11
CA ALA A 21 5.24 -0.62 -1.60
C ALA A 21 5.60 -2.09 -1.85
N GLY A 22 5.23 -2.99 -0.93
CA GLY A 22 5.41 -4.43 -1.08
C GLY A 22 4.60 -5.03 -2.22
N ALA A 23 3.41 -4.48 -2.51
CA ALA A 23 2.58 -4.94 -3.62
C ALA A 23 3.12 -4.47 -4.99
N LYS A 24 3.68 -3.26 -5.07
CA LYS A 24 4.40 -2.77 -6.26
C LYS A 24 5.64 -3.61 -6.56
N LEU A 25 6.45 -3.88 -5.52
CA LEU A 25 7.64 -4.73 -5.65
C LEU A 25 7.27 -6.13 -6.11
N ALA A 26 6.23 -6.75 -5.53
CA ALA A 26 5.75 -8.07 -5.94
C ALA A 26 5.34 -8.09 -7.43
N LEU A 27 4.62 -7.07 -7.91
CA LEU A 27 4.21 -6.96 -9.32
C LEU A 27 5.42 -6.77 -10.25
N TYR A 28 6.36 -5.92 -9.88
CA TYR A 28 7.59 -5.68 -10.62
C TYR A 28 8.44 -6.97 -10.73
N THR A 29 8.71 -7.62 -9.60
CA THR A 29 9.47 -8.88 -9.56
C THR A 29 8.77 -9.97 -10.36
N ARG A 30 7.43 -10.05 -10.32
CA ARG A 30 6.68 -10.99 -11.15
C ARG A 30 6.89 -10.73 -12.63
N LEU A 31 6.71 -9.50 -13.10
CA LEU A 31 6.88 -9.13 -14.51
C LEU A 31 8.31 -9.38 -14.98
N SER A 32 9.30 -9.04 -14.15
CA SER A 32 10.72 -9.31 -14.43
C SER A 32 11.02 -10.80 -14.54
N MET A 33 10.48 -11.64 -13.64
CA MET A 33 10.63 -13.09 -13.74
C MET A 33 9.97 -13.65 -15.00
N HIS A 34 8.78 -13.16 -15.37
CA HIS A 34 8.12 -13.57 -16.61
C HIS A 34 8.96 -13.18 -17.83
N SER A 35 9.53 -11.97 -17.87
CA SER A 35 10.39 -11.56 -18.98
C SER A 35 11.63 -12.44 -19.07
N VAL A 36 12.28 -12.76 -17.96
CA VAL A 36 13.47 -13.65 -17.95
C VAL A 36 13.12 -15.06 -18.44
N ILE A 37 12.01 -15.63 -17.97
CA ILE A 37 11.54 -16.96 -18.40
C ILE A 37 11.24 -16.97 -19.90
N VAL A 38 10.54 -15.96 -20.42
CA VAL A 38 10.22 -15.84 -21.85
C VAL A 38 11.49 -15.65 -22.67
N SER A 39 12.42 -14.79 -22.23
CA SER A 39 13.70 -14.59 -22.94
C SER A 39 14.51 -15.88 -23.03
N ILE A 40 14.65 -16.63 -21.92
CA ILE A 40 15.36 -17.93 -21.91
C ILE A 40 14.63 -18.94 -22.81
N GLY A 41 13.30 -19.01 -22.74
CA GLY A 41 12.50 -19.89 -23.58
C GLY A 41 12.64 -19.57 -25.07
N VAL A 42 12.66 -18.30 -25.45
CA VAL A 42 12.88 -17.87 -26.84
C VAL A 42 14.28 -18.28 -27.31
N VAL A 43 15.32 -18.05 -26.51
CA VAL A 43 16.68 -18.51 -26.85
C VAL A 43 16.72 -20.02 -27.02
N ALA A 44 16.08 -20.78 -26.13
CA ALA A 44 15.99 -22.23 -26.20
C ALA A 44 15.28 -22.74 -27.48
N ILE A 45 14.33 -21.97 -28.03
CA ILE A 45 13.62 -22.28 -29.27
C ILE A 45 14.43 -21.88 -30.51
N VAL A 46 15.12 -20.74 -30.46
CA VAL A 46 15.87 -20.20 -31.61
C VAL A 46 17.19 -20.93 -31.83
N LEU A 47 17.92 -21.29 -30.78
CA LEU A 47 19.24 -21.91 -30.92
C LEU A 47 19.26 -23.19 -31.78
N PRO A 48 18.32 -24.15 -31.63
CA PRO A 48 18.26 -25.34 -32.47
C PRO A 48 17.95 -25.04 -33.95
N LEU A 49 17.24 -23.94 -34.24
CA LEU A 49 16.90 -23.54 -35.62
C LEU A 49 18.11 -22.97 -36.37
N LEU A 50 19.07 -22.39 -35.65
CA LEU A 50 20.26 -21.78 -36.24
C LEU A 50 21.31 -22.80 -36.68
N ASN A 51 21.20 -24.08 -36.28
CA ASN A 51 22.16 -25.16 -36.60
C ASN A 51 23.62 -24.69 -36.47
N LEU A 52 23.96 -24.13 -35.32
CA LEU A 52 25.25 -23.47 -35.06
C LEU A 52 26.48 -24.38 -35.19
N ASN A 53 26.28 -25.70 -35.30
CA ASN A 53 27.34 -26.67 -35.59
C ASN A 53 27.13 -27.27 -37.01
N PRO A 54 27.82 -26.74 -38.05
CA PRO A 54 27.62 -27.16 -39.43
C PRO A 54 27.99 -28.62 -39.69
N ASP A 55 28.90 -29.18 -38.89
CA ASP A 55 29.42 -30.54 -39.06
C ASP A 55 28.41 -31.60 -38.58
N VAL A 56 27.47 -31.21 -37.71
CA VAL A 56 26.49 -32.11 -37.09
C VAL A 56 25.11 -31.43 -37.01
N PRO A 57 24.39 -31.24 -38.14
CA PRO A 57 23.11 -30.56 -38.15
C PRO A 57 22.02 -31.40 -37.45
N LEU A 58 21.13 -30.72 -36.72
CA LEU A 58 19.97 -31.37 -36.12
C LEU A 58 18.95 -31.72 -37.21
N SER A 59 18.43 -32.95 -37.17
CA SER A 59 17.30 -33.33 -38.02
C SER A 59 16.04 -32.52 -37.67
N GLY A 60 15.15 -32.30 -38.62
CA GLY A 60 13.90 -31.55 -38.38
C GLY A 60 13.04 -32.14 -37.24
N ARG A 61 13.08 -33.47 -37.04
CA ARG A 61 12.41 -34.14 -35.92
C ARG A 61 13.03 -33.78 -34.56
N GLN A 62 14.36 -33.72 -34.49
CA GLN A 62 15.07 -33.32 -33.27
C GLN A 62 14.82 -31.84 -32.94
N GLN A 63 14.80 -30.97 -33.95
CA GLN A 63 14.45 -29.56 -33.76
C GLN A 63 13.04 -29.41 -33.19
N LEU A 64 12.04 -30.08 -33.78
CA LEU A 64 10.66 -30.06 -33.27
C LEU A 64 10.55 -30.57 -31.83
N LEU A 65 11.32 -31.61 -31.48
CA LEU A 65 11.35 -32.17 -30.14
C LEU A 65 11.90 -31.18 -29.11
N VAL A 66 13.05 -30.55 -29.40
CA VAL A 66 13.66 -29.56 -28.49
C VAL A 66 12.75 -28.35 -28.32
N ILE A 67 12.22 -27.83 -29.43
CA ILE A 67 11.32 -26.67 -29.43
C ILE A 67 10.04 -26.97 -28.64
N GLY A 68 9.41 -28.11 -28.90
CA GLY A 68 8.18 -28.51 -28.21
C GLY A 68 8.40 -28.65 -26.70
N LEU A 69 9.50 -29.29 -26.29
CA LEU A 69 9.79 -29.50 -24.87
C LEU A 69 10.22 -28.21 -24.16
N ALA A 70 10.96 -27.33 -24.83
CA ALA A 70 11.29 -26.00 -24.34
C ALA A 70 10.03 -25.13 -24.15
N LEU A 71 9.10 -25.18 -25.10
CA LEU A 71 7.82 -24.46 -24.99
C LEU A 71 7.01 -24.97 -23.80
N VAL A 72 6.90 -26.30 -23.64
CA VAL A 72 6.19 -26.91 -22.51
C VAL A 72 6.82 -26.50 -21.18
N LEU A 73 8.15 -26.60 -21.05
CA LEU A 73 8.85 -26.21 -19.82
C LEU A 73 8.70 -24.71 -19.53
N MET A 74 8.78 -23.85 -20.54
CA MET A 74 8.56 -22.41 -20.41
C MET A 74 7.14 -22.14 -19.90
N THR A 75 6.11 -22.71 -20.53
CA THR A 75 4.71 -22.54 -20.13
C THR A 75 4.47 -23.02 -18.70
N VAL A 76 4.98 -24.22 -18.34
CA VAL A 76 4.86 -24.77 -16.99
C VAL A 76 5.53 -23.86 -15.96
N THR A 77 6.71 -23.32 -16.27
CA THR A 77 7.46 -22.41 -15.39
C THR A 77 6.70 -21.09 -15.18
N LEU A 78 6.09 -20.53 -16.24
CA LEU A 78 5.24 -19.33 -16.14
C LEU A 78 4.01 -19.60 -15.26
N VAL A 79 3.31 -20.71 -15.50
CA VAL A 79 2.13 -21.11 -14.72
C VAL A 79 2.48 -21.27 -13.24
N ILE A 80 3.61 -21.89 -12.91
CA ILE A 80 4.03 -22.06 -11.50
C ILE A 80 4.40 -20.74 -10.84
N THR A 81 5.01 -19.84 -11.60
CA THR A 81 5.32 -18.49 -11.12
C THR A 81 4.04 -17.74 -10.75
N GLU A 82 2.95 -17.98 -11.48
CA GLU A 82 1.60 -17.46 -11.20
C GLU A 82 0.91 -18.07 -9.96
N TYR A 83 1.42 -19.18 -9.41
CA TYR A 83 0.94 -19.76 -8.15
C TYR A 83 1.80 -19.37 -6.93
N ARG A 84 2.87 -18.57 -7.12
CA ARG A 84 3.70 -18.05 -6.02
C ARG A 84 2.92 -17.05 -5.17
N PRO A 85 2.67 -17.33 -3.87
CA PRO A 85 2.00 -16.38 -2.99
C PRO A 85 2.84 -15.12 -2.75
N GLU A 86 4.18 -15.22 -2.87
CA GLU A 86 5.09 -14.09 -2.72
C GLU A 86 4.86 -13.04 -3.80
N PHE A 87 4.57 -13.47 -5.04
CA PHE A 87 4.44 -12.57 -6.19
C PHE A 87 3.00 -12.14 -6.50
N ASN A 88 2.03 -12.66 -5.75
CA ASN A 88 0.63 -12.31 -5.91
C ASN A 88 0.10 -11.46 -4.76
N THR A 89 -0.84 -10.58 -5.09
CA THR A 89 -1.56 -9.74 -4.12
C THR A 89 -2.68 -10.51 -3.42
N ARG A 90 -3.18 -11.59 -4.05
CA ARG A 90 -4.15 -12.53 -3.48
C ARG A 90 -3.55 -13.93 -3.44
N ALA A 91 -3.70 -14.60 -2.31
CA ALA A 91 -3.30 -16.00 -2.20
C ALA A 91 -4.17 -16.85 -3.13
N ARG A 92 -3.55 -17.57 -4.07
CA ARG A 92 -4.20 -18.65 -4.81
C ARG A 92 -4.00 -19.95 -4.03
N PRO A 93 -4.99 -20.85 -3.97
CA PRO A 93 -4.81 -22.14 -3.32
C PRO A 93 -3.64 -22.89 -3.97
N GLN A 94 -2.69 -23.32 -3.14
CA GLN A 94 -1.50 -24.03 -3.59
C GLN A 94 -1.89 -25.44 -4.04
N THR A 95 -1.62 -25.78 -5.30
CA THR A 95 -1.75 -27.15 -5.81
C THR A 95 -0.40 -27.85 -5.74
N GLN A 96 -0.07 -28.43 -4.58
CA GLN A 96 1.16 -29.24 -4.40
C GLN A 96 1.34 -30.29 -5.51
N ARG A 97 0.24 -30.86 -6.02
CA ARG A 97 0.24 -31.79 -7.15
C ARG A 97 0.81 -31.19 -8.44
N LEU A 98 0.50 -29.93 -8.73
CA LEU A 98 1.00 -29.23 -9.93
C LEU A 98 2.50 -28.96 -9.82
N LEU A 99 2.97 -28.53 -8.64
CA LEU A 99 4.40 -28.33 -8.38
C LEU A 99 5.19 -29.63 -8.52
N LEU A 100 4.68 -30.73 -7.94
CA LEU A 100 5.29 -32.05 -8.06
C LEU A 100 5.30 -32.55 -9.51
N ALA A 101 4.19 -32.41 -10.23
CA ALA A 101 4.11 -32.79 -11.64
C ALA A 101 5.11 -32.01 -12.50
N ALA A 102 5.29 -30.72 -12.24
CA ALA A 102 6.26 -29.90 -12.93
C ALA A 102 7.71 -30.22 -12.57
N ALA A 103 7.99 -30.51 -11.30
CA ALA A 103 9.30 -30.97 -10.87
C ALA A 103 9.68 -32.29 -11.53
N LEU A 104 8.72 -33.24 -11.56
CA LEU A 104 8.88 -34.51 -12.24
C LEU A 104 9.11 -34.30 -13.73
N LEU A 105 8.32 -33.43 -14.38
CA LEU A 105 8.50 -33.11 -15.80
C LEU A 105 9.90 -32.56 -16.07
N SER A 106 10.35 -31.53 -15.35
CA SER A 106 11.71 -30.97 -15.50
C SER A 106 12.79 -32.03 -15.29
N PHE A 107 12.63 -32.92 -14.31
CA PHE A 107 13.57 -34.00 -14.05
C PHE A 107 13.59 -35.05 -15.17
N VAL A 108 12.42 -35.42 -15.71
CA VAL A 108 12.30 -36.35 -16.84
C VAL A 108 12.93 -35.76 -18.10
N VAL A 109 12.70 -34.48 -18.39
CA VAL A 109 13.35 -33.79 -19.53
C VAL A 109 14.86 -33.81 -19.39
N TRP A 110 15.36 -33.48 -18.20
CA TRP A 110 16.80 -33.52 -17.92
C TRP A 110 17.38 -34.94 -18.07
N GLY A 111 16.75 -35.94 -17.47
CA GLY A 111 17.18 -37.34 -17.54
C GLY A 111 17.13 -37.91 -18.96
N MET A 112 16.13 -37.54 -19.75
CA MET A 112 16.07 -37.85 -21.18
C MET A 112 17.25 -37.21 -21.93
N GLY A 113 17.59 -35.95 -21.60
CA GLY A 113 18.77 -35.29 -22.15
C GLY A 113 20.08 -36.02 -21.83
N VAL A 114 20.24 -36.47 -20.57
CA VAL A 114 21.38 -37.29 -20.14
C VAL A 114 21.46 -38.60 -20.94
N LEU A 115 20.33 -39.30 -21.08
CA LEU A 115 20.28 -40.57 -21.80
C LEU A 115 20.63 -40.41 -23.28
N MET A 116 20.09 -39.37 -23.93
CA MET A 116 20.40 -39.04 -25.33
C MET A 116 21.86 -38.62 -25.53
N TYR A 117 22.47 -38.00 -24.52
CA TYR A 117 23.89 -37.66 -24.54
C TYR A 117 24.78 -38.90 -24.41
N LEU A 118 24.47 -39.81 -23.49
CA LEU A 118 25.28 -41.00 -23.21
C LEU A 118 25.15 -42.10 -24.27
N LEU A 119 23.96 -42.29 -24.84
CA LEU A 119 23.69 -43.37 -25.81
C LEU A 119 23.71 -42.90 -27.27
N GLY A 120 23.80 -41.58 -27.48
CA GLY A 120 23.65 -40.99 -28.80
C GLY A 120 24.96 -40.54 -29.41
N ASP A 121 25.07 -40.69 -30.72
CA ASP A 121 26.20 -40.12 -31.48
C ASP A 121 25.78 -38.82 -32.18
N GLY A 122 26.74 -37.90 -32.30
CA GLY A 122 26.60 -36.64 -33.04
C GLY A 122 25.34 -35.85 -32.68
N ALA A 123 24.36 -35.83 -33.59
CA ALA A 123 23.15 -35.01 -33.48
C ALA A 123 22.25 -35.43 -32.29
N LEU A 124 22.24 -36.72 -31.93
CA LEU A 124 21.44 -37.19 -30.80
C LEU A 124 22.04 -36.70 -29.47
N ALA A 125 23.37 -36.74 -29.34
CA ALA A 125 24.06 -36.19 -28.18
C ALA A 125 23.87 -34.66 -28.06
N LEU A 126 23.97 -33.95 -29.18
CA LEU A 126 23.71 -32.50 -29.22
C LEU A 126 22.28 -32.16 -28.79
N THR A 127 21.30 -32.95 -29.22
CA THR A 127 19.90 -32.82 -28.76
C THR A 127 19.80 -33.01 -27.25
N GLY A 128 20.51 -34.01 -26.71
CA GLY A 128 20.56 -34.26 -25.26
C GLY A 128 21.11 -33.08 -24.46
N ILE A 129 22.17 -32.43 -24.95
CA ILE A 129 22.75 -31.22 -24.36
C ILE A 129 21.71 -30.09 -24.29
N PHE A 130 20.99 -29.82 -25.38
CA PHE A 130 19.95 -28.78 -25.37
C PHE A 130 18.88 -29.06 -24.31
N LEU A 131 18.42 -30.31 -24.18
CA LEU A 131 17.40 -30.66 -23.19
C LEU A 131 17.89 -30.48 -21.75
N MET A 132 19.14 -30.87 -21.46
CA MET A 132 19.75 -30.65 -20.15
C MET A 132 19.83 -29.16 -19.79
N LEU A 133 20.27 -28.33 -20.73
CA LEU A 133 20.42 -26.88 -20.52
C LEU A 133 19.09 -26.18 -20.30
N VAL A 134 18.06 -26.52 -21.09
CA VAL A 134 16.72 -25.95 -20.94
C VAL A 134 16.12 -26.33 -19.58
N ALA A 135 16.28 -27.59 -19.15
CA ALA A 135 15.80 -28.04 -17.85
C ALA A 135 16.50 -27.32 -16.69
N ILE A 136 17.83 -27.18 -16.74
CA ILE A 136 18.64 -26.56 -15.68
C ILE A 136 18.46 -25.04 -15.60
N THR A 137 18.06 -24.38 -16.69
CA THR A 137 17.84 -22.92 -16.69
C THR A 137 16.42 -22.56 -16.28
N LEU A 138 15.40 -23.29 -16.75
CA LEU A 138 14.00 -22.99 -16.45
C LEU A 138 13.54 -23.52 -15.09
N ALA A 139 14.01 -24.69 -14.64
CA ALA A 139 13.59 -25.27 -13.37
C ALA A 139 13.95 -24.39 -12.14
N PRO A 140 15.12 -23.72 -12.07
CA PRO A 140 15.46 -22.80 -10.97
C PRO A 140 14.58 -21.57 -10.87
N LEU A 141 13.98 -21.12 -11.97
CA LEU A 141 13.15 -19.92 -11.98
C LEU A 141 11.74 -20.21 -11.44
N GLY A 142 11.18 -21.38 -11.78
CA GLY A 142 9.82 -21.75 -11.40
C GLY A 142 9.74 -22.71 -10.23
N VAL A 143 10.28 -23.92 -10.41
CA VAL A 143 9.95 -25.11 -9.62
C VAL A 143 10.87 -25.27 -8.41
N LEU A 144 12.19 -25.22 -8.63
CA LEU A 144 13.19 -25.57 -7.61
C LEU A 144 13.11 -24.70 -6.36
N PRO A 145 12.84 -23.38 -6.41
CA PRO A 145 12.76 -22.57 -5.19
C PRO A 145 11.69 -23.03 -4.19
N TRP A 146 10.68 -23.81 -4.62
CA TRP A 146 9.65 -24.39 -3.76
C TRP A 146 10.07 -25.67 -3.05
N LEU A 147 11.11 -26.35 -3.53
CA LEU A 147 11.56 -27.60 -2.94
C LEU A 147 12.38 -27.32 -1.68
N ARG A 148 12.16 -28.13 -0.63
CA ARG A 148 12.99 -28.09 0.59
C ARG A 148 14.47 -28.38 0.29
N TRP A 149 14.72 -29.30 -0.64
CA TRP A 149 16.06 -29.76 -1.04
C TRP A 149 16.61 -29.02 -2.28
N ARG A 150 16.17 -27.79 -2.53
CA ARG A 150 16.51 -27.02 -3.74
C ARG A 150 18.01 -26.86 -4.01
N TRP A 151 18.80 -26.58 -2.98
CA TRP A 151 20.25 -26.40 -3.12
C TRP A 151 20.97 -27.71 -3.51
N PRO A 152 20.83 -28.83 -2.78
CA PRO A 152 21.47 -30.07 -3.18
C PRO A 152 20.95 -30.59 -4.53
N VAL A 153 19.66 -30.41 -4.85
CA VAL A 153 19.13 -30.81 -6.18
C VAL A 153 19.76 -29.99 -7.29
N THR A 154 19.82 -28.66 -7.18
CA THR A 154 20.46 -27.84 -8.20
C THR A 154 21.95 -28.14 -8.33
N LEU A 155 22.65 -28.31 -7.21
CA LEU A 155 24.07 -28.69 -7.21
C LEU A 155 24.29 -30.01 -7.95
N VAL A 156 23.52 -31.05 -7.64
CA VAL A 156 23.64 -32.35 -8.31
C VAL A 156 23.34 -32.22 -9.81
N LEU A 157 22.25 -31.57 -10.19
CA LEU A 157 21.87 -31.42 -11.60
C LEU A 157 22.93 -30.64 -12.39
N THR A 158 23.45 -29.54 -11.86
CA THR A 158 24.45 -28.72 -12.54
C THR A 158 25.81 -29.40 -12.58
N THR A 159 26.24 -30.05 -11.49
CA THR A 159 27.52 -30.80 -11.44
C THR A 159 27.50 -32.01 -12.38
N VAL A 160 26.43 -32.81 -12.37
CA VAL A 160 26.33 -33.96 -13.30
C VAL A 160 26.36 -33.47 -14.74
N THR A 161 25.64 -32.41 -15.07
CA THR A 161 25.63 -31.85 -16.43
C THR A 161 26.99 -31.28 -16.82
N ALA A 162 27.67 -30.59 -15.91
CA ALA A 162 29.01 -30.05 -16.15
C ALA A 162 30.04 -31.16 -16.38
N VAL A 163 29.99 -32.23 -15.58
CA VAL A 163 30.87 -33.41 -15.73
C VAL A 163 30.61 -34.12 -17.06
N LEU A 164 29.33 -34.30 -17.42
CA LEU A 164 28.98 -34.94 -18.70
C LEU A 164 29.44 -34.11 -19.90
N MET A 165 29.32 -32.79 -19.84
CA MET A 165 29.70 -31.91 -20.94
C MET A 165 31.23 -31.73 -21.09
N TRP A 166 32.07 -32.38 -20.28
CA TRP A 166 33.53 -32.23 -20.15
C TRP A 166 34.20 -31.49 -21.32
N SER A 167 34.21 -30.16 -21.23
CA SER A 167 34.69 -29.22 -22.26
C SER A 167 34.95 -27.85 -21.63
N ASP A 168 35.48 -26.90 -22.42
CA ASP A 168 35.68 -25.50 -22.00
C ASP A 168 34.38 -24.78 -21.57
N LEU A 169 33.21 -25.38 -21.82
CA LEU A 169 31.91 -24.86 -21.45
C LEU A 169 31.35 -25.43 -20.12
N MET A 170 32.11 -26.26 -19.39
CA MET A 170 31.62 -26.93 -18.17
C MET A 170 31.15 -25.97 -17.05
N TRP A 171 31.73 -24.77 -17.00
CA TRP A 171 31.41 -23.76 -15.98
C TRP A 171 30.04 -23.12 -16.21
N TRP A 172 29.54 -23.11 -17.45
CA TRP A 172 28.31 -22.44 -17.84
C TRP A 172 27.07 -22.98 -17.11
N PRO A 173 26.76 -24.30 -17.12
CA PRO A 173 25.62 -24.84 -16.38
C PRO A 173 25.77 -24.68 -14.84
N MET A 174 26.99 -24.77 -14.30
CA MET A 174 27.24 -24.57 -12.86
C MET A 174 26.93 -23.14 -12.44
N PHE A 175 27.45 -22.17 -13.19
CA PHE A 175 27.24 -20.75 -12.93
C PHE A 175 25.77 -20.37 -13.10
N TRP A 176 25.16 -20.66 -14.25
CA TRP A 176 23.79 -20.19 -14.54
C TRP A 176 22.73 -20.89 -13.70
N GLY A 177 22.81 -22.20 -13.50
CA GLY A 177 21.83 -22.92 -12.67
C GLY A 177 21.84 -22.41 -11.22
N THR A 178 23.03 -22.19 -10.66
CA THR A 178 23.19 -21.64 -9.30
C THR A 178 22.76 -20.18 -9.24
N PHE A 179 23.19 -19.35 -10.20
CA PHE A 179 22.83 -17.94 -10.28
C PHE A 179 21.31 -17.73 -10.38
N LEU A 180 20.62 -18.50 -11.22
CA LEU A 180 19.16 -18.42 -11.39
C LEU A 180 18.41 -18.89 -10.14
N LEU A 181 18.93 -19.90 -9.42
CA LEU A 181 18.37 -20.31 -8.13
C LEU A 181 18.58 -19.22 -7.06
N CYS A 182 19.79 -18.67 -6.95
CA CYS A 182 20.12 -17.59 -6.02
C CYS A 182 19.22 -16.36 -6.26
N THR A 183 19.16 -15.87 -7.49
CA THR A 183 18.40 -14.65 -7.80
C THR A 183 16.90 -14.82 -7.57
N SER A 184 16.32 -15.97 -7.94
CA SER A 184 14.89 -16.23 -7.75
C SER A 184 14.51 -16.41 -6.27
N THR A 185 15.39 -17.03 -5.46
CA THR A 185 15.19 -17.18 -4.01
C THR A 185 15.36 -15.85 -3.28
N LEU A 186 16.40 -15.08 -3.59
CA LEU A 186 16.62 -13.74 -3.04
C LEU A 186 15.46 -12.81 -3.41
N SER A 187 15.00 -12.83 -4.66
CA SER A 187 13.86 -12.01 -5.11
C SER A 187 12.58 -12.32 -4.34
N ALA A 188 12.28 -13.61 -4.14
CA ALA A 188 11.12 -14.04 -3.34
C ALA A 188 11.24 -13.61 -1.87
N TRP A 189 12.44 -13.73 -1.29
CA TRP A 189 12.73 -13.28 0.07
C TRP A 189 12.54 -11.76 0.22
N THR A 190 13.11 -10.95 -0.68
CA THR A 190 13.01 -9.49 -0.65
C THR A 190 11.56 -9.02 -0.75
N VAL A 191 10.75 -9.64 -1.62
CA VAL A 191 9.32 -9.36 -1.71
C VAL A 191 8.59 -9.75 -0.41
N GLY A 192 8.96 -10.87 0.20
CA GLY A 192 8.43 -11.32 1.48
C GLY A 192 8.71 -10.31 2.61
N VAL A 193 9.97 -9.85 2.71
CA VAL A 193 10.40 -8.83 3.68
C VAL A 193 9.65 -7.52 3.47
N ALA A 194 9.55 -7.04 2.22
CA ALA A 194 8.82 -5.80 1.92
C ALA A 194 7.34 -5.89 2.32
N LYS A 195 6.68 -7.02 2.07
CA LYS A 195 5.29 -7.27 2.51
C LYS A 195 5.16 -7.33 4.04
N GLN A 196 6.14 -7.90 4.74
CA GLN A 196 6.13 -7.92 6.21
C GLN A 196 6.30 -6.52 6.78
N LEU A 197 7.19 -5.70 6.20
CA LEU A 197 7.40 -4.32 6.61
C LEU A 197 6.14 -3.46 6.41
N ASP A 198 5.44 -3.60 5.28
CA ASP A 198 4.16 -2.91 5.04
C ASP A 198 3.12 -3.30 6.09
N ARG A 199 3.02 -4.58 6.45
CA ARG A 199 2.09 -5.06 7.50
C ARG A 199 2.48 -4.53 8.88
N ALA A 200 3.77 -4.50 9.20
CA ALA A 200 4.28 -3.98 10.46
C ALA A 200 3.93 -2.50 10.61
N ARG A 201 4.18 -1.68 9.58
CA ARG A 201 3.83 -0.24 9.57
C ARG A 201 2.34 0.01 9.78
N LEU A 202 1.47 -0.77 9.13
CA LEU A 202 0.02 -0.67 9.31
C LEU A 202 -0.39 -1.02 10.75
N THR A 203 0.27 -2.01 11.34
CA THR A 203 -0.01 -2.45 12.72
C THR A 203 0.50 -1.42 13.74
N GLU A 204 1.69 -0.87 13.52
CA GLU A 204 2.29 0.19 14.33
C GLU A 204 1.43 1.46 14.33
N SER A 205 0.96 1.90 13.15
CA SER A 205 0.04 3.03 13.04
C SER A 205 -1.28 2.79 13.79
N ALA A 206 -1.82 1.57 13.72
CA ALA A 206 -3.02 1.22 14.47
C ALA A 206 -2.77 1.18 15.99
N LEU A 207 -1.58 0.73 16.41
CA LEU A 207 -1.18 0.71 17.81
C LEU A 207 -1.02 2.12 18.36
N GLN A 208 -0.32 3.02 17.64
CA GLN A 208 -0.16 4.41 18.03
C GLN A 208 -1.51 5.11 18.23
N VAL A 209 -2.47 4.92 17.32
CA VAL A 209 -3.83 5.46 17.47
C VAL A 209 -4.54 4.88 18.70
N SER A 210 -4.30 3.61 19.04
CA SER A 210 -4.88 2.99 20.23
C SER A 210 -4.24 3.49 21.52
N GLU A 211 -2.92 3.70 21.53
CA GLU A 211 -2.18 4.25 22.66
C GLU A 211 -2.59 5.70 22.94
N GLU A 212 -2.75 6.52 21.91
CA GLU A 212 -3.29 7.87 22.03
C GLU A 212 -4.70 7.87 22.62
N ARG A 213 -5.57 6.97 22.16
CA ARG A 213 -6.93 6.83 22.73
C ARG A 213 -6.92 6.43 24.20
N LEU A 214 -6.03 5.53 24.59
CA LEU A 214 -5.91 5.09 25.98
C LEU A 214 -5.40 6.23 26.86
N ARG A 215 -4.32 6.90 26.43
CA ARG A 215 -3.78 8.08 27.11
C ARG A 215 -4.84 9.16 27.29
N PHE A 216 -5.57 9.49 26.22
CA PHE A 216 -6.66 10.46 26.27
C PHE A 216 -7.77 10.06 27.25
N SER A 217 -8.15 8.78 27.26
CA SER A 217 -9.16 8.28 28.19
C SER A 217 -8.70 8.36 29.66
N GLN A 218 -7.42 8.09 29.94
CA GLN A 218 -6.84 8.22 31.28
C GLN A 218 -6.77 9.68 31.72
N GLU A 219 -6.29 10.58 30.87
CA GLU A 219 -6.19 12.01 31.16
C GLU A 219 -7.59 12.63 31.41
N LEU A 220 -8.59 12.22 30.62
CA LEU A 220 -9.99 12.56 30.88
C LEU A 220 -10.48 12.02 32.21
N HIS A 221 -10.18 10.76 32.53
CA HIS A 221 -10.65 10.14 33.76
C HIS A 221 -10.02 10.78 35.01
N ASP A 222 -8.73 11.11 34.97
CA ASP A 222 -8.02 11.73 36.09
C ASP A 222 -8.56 13.15 36.36
N THR A 223 -8.75 13.94 35.31
CA THR A 223 -9.29 15.31 35.41
C THR A 223 -10.75 15.33 35.85
N LEU A 224 -11.63 14.54 35.21
CA LEU A 224 -13.05 14.43 35.59
C LEU A 224 -13.22 13.80 36.97
N GLY A 225 -12.49 12.73 37.26
CA GLY A 225 -12.59 11.97 38.50
C GLY A 225 -12.29 12.84 39.72
N GLN A 226 -11.23 13.64 39.65
CA GLN A 226 -10.85 14.52 40.76
C GLN A 226 -11.90 15.63 41.01
N ARG A 227 -12.47 16.21 39.95
CA ARG A 227 -13.49 17.26 40.09
C ARG A 227 -14.84 16.74 40.56
N LEU A 228 -15.28 15.59 40.06
CA LEU A 228 -16.52 14.94 40.53
C LEU A 228 -16.42 14.52 42.01
N ALA A 229 -15.23 14.08 42.45
CA ALA A 229 -14.97 13.82 43.86
C ALA A 229 -15.10 15.10 44.70
N ALA A 230 -14.50 16.22 44.27
CA ALA A 230 -14.61 17.51 44.96
C ALA A 230 -16.06 18.03 45.02
N MET A 231 -16.83 17.90 43.93
CA MET A 231 -18.25 18.24 43.91
C MET A 231 -19.06 17.37 44.89
N SER A 232 -18.77 16.07 44.98
CA SER A 232 -19.45 15.18 45.92
C SER A 232 -19.22 15.60 47.38
N VAL A 233 -17.97 15.94 47.74
CA VAL A 233 -17.63 16.42 49.09
C VAL A 233 -18.32 17.75 49.42
N LYS A 234 -18.35 18.70 48.48
CA LYS A 234 -19.06 19.97 48.67
C LYS A 234 -20.57 19.81 48.78
N ALA A 235 -21.16 18.89 48.00
CA ALA A 235 -22.58 18.57 48.12
C ALA A 235 -22.93 17.96 49.48
N GLU A 236 -22.06 17.11 50.04
CA GLU A 236 -22.23 16.59 51.41
C GLU A 236 -22.13 17.70 52.47
N LEU A 237 -21.18 18.64 52.33
CA LEU A 237 -21.04 19.79 53.22
C LEU A 237 -22.28 20.70 53.16
N ALA A 238 -22.76 21.04 51.97
CA ALA A 238 -23.98 21.82 51.79
C ALA A 238 -25.18 21.14 52.45
N ARG A 239 -25.31 19.81 52.32
CA ARG A 239 -26.38 19.04 52.98
C ARG A 239 -26.26 19.05 54.51
N ALA A 240 -25.05 19.10 55.06
CA ALA A 240 -24.81 19.20 56.50
C ALA A 240 -25.13 20.60 57.05
N LEU A 241 -24.77 21.66 56.31
CA LEU A 241 -25.07 23.05 56.66
C LEU A 241 -26.57 23.36 56.59
N ALA A 242 -27.26 22.86 55.57
CA ALA A 242 -28.72 22.99 55.44
C ALA A 242 -29.47 22.34 56.61
N LYS A 243 -28.96 21.23 57.18
CA LYS A 243 -29.55 20.60 58.37
C LYS A 243 -29.38 21.43 59.65
N ARG A 244 -28.42 22.35 59.67
CA ARG A 244 -28.05 23.16 60.83
C ARG A 244 -28.50 24.61 60.72
N ASP A 245 -29.16 24.97 59.62
CA ASP A 245 -29.59 26.34 59.30
C ASP A 245 -28.41 27.34 59.38
N ASP A 246 -27.26 26.92 58.84
CA ASP A 246 -26.00 27.67 58.89
C ASP A 246 -25.92 28.66 57.72
N ASP A 247 -25.64 29.92 58.04
CA ASP A 247 -25.55 31.07 57.14
C ASP A 247 -24.56 30.87 55.97
N ARG A 248 -23.61 29.93 56.10
CA ARG A 248 -22.60 29.62 55.07
C ARG A 248 -23.15 28.81 53.89
N LEU A 249 -24.38 28.27 53.98
CA LEU A 249 -24.97 27.40 52.97
C LEU A 249 -24.95 28.02 51.57
N ASP A 250 -25.38 29.28 51.44
CA ASP A 250 -25.48 29.95 50.14
C ASP A 250 -24.10 30.13 49.48
N GLY A 251 -23.06 30.36 50.27
CA GLY A 251 -21.67 30.44 49.78
C GLY A 251 -21.15 29.11 49.24
N GLU A 252 -21.37 28.01 49.97
CA GLU A 252 -20.93 26.67 49.54
C GLU A 252 -21.71 26.18 48.30
N LEU A 253 -23.00 26.53 48.17
CA LEU A 253 -23.81 26.25 46.98
C LEU A 253 -23.33 27.06 45.76
N ALA A 254 -22.98 28.33 45.93
CA ALA A 254 -22.41 29.14 44.86
C ALA A 254 -21.05 28.59 44.38
N GLU A 255 -20.18 28.17 45.31
CA GLU A 255 -18.90 27.54 44.96
C GLU A 255 -19.09 26.18 44.26
N LEU A 256 -20.07 25.38 44.67
CA LEU A 256 -20.42 24.12 43.99
C LEU A 256 -20.93 24.39 42.56
N GLN A 257 -21.77 25.42 42.37
CA GLN A 257 -22.27 25.80 41.06
C GLN A 257 -21.16 26.30 40.13
N GLU A 258 -20.23 27.10 40.65
CA GLU A 258 -19.06 27.55 39.90
C GLU A 258 -18.15 26.37 39.55
N LEU A 259 -17.84 25.48 40.51
CA LEU A 259 -17.04 24.28 40.25
C LEU A 259 -17.66 23.38 39.17
N ALA A 260 -18.99 23.21 39.18
CA ALA A 260 -19.72 22.48 38.15
C ALA A 260 -19.60 23.16 36.78
N ARG A 261 -19.79 24.48 36.73
CA ARG A 261 -19.71 25.26 35.49
C ARG A 261 -18.30 25.23 34.89
N THR A 262 -17.26 25.49 35.70
CA THR A 262 -15.86 25.45 35.25
C THR A 262 -15.48 24.04 34.78
N SER A 263 -15.96 22.98 35.44
CA SER A 263 -15.69 21.59 35.03
C SER A 263 -16.33 21.23 33.69
N VAL A 264 -17.53 21.74 33.39
CA VAL A 264 -18.18 21.56 32.08
C VAL A 264 -17.43 22.33 30.99
N THR A 265 -17.01 23.57 31.27
CA THR A 265 -16.20 24.36 30.33
C THR A 265 -14.88 23.67 30.03
N GLU A 266 -14.14 23.23 31.05
CA GLU A 266 -12.89 22.51 30.85
C GLU A 266 -13.09 21.15 30.17
N MET A 267 -14.18 20.44 30.44
CA MET A 267 -14.51 19.22 29.70
C MET A 267 -14.72 19.53 28.21
N HIS A 268 -15.46 20.59 27.89
CA HIS A 268 -15.59 21.06 26.51
C HIS A 268 -14.22 21.46 25.95
N GLU A 269 -13.37 22.15 26.71
CA GLU A 269 -12.00 22.46 26.29
C GLU A 269 -11.07 21.25 26.17
N VAL A 270 -11.30 20.11 26.84
CA VAL A 270 -10.49 18.90 26.63
C VAL A 270 -11.03 18.08 25.45
N VAL A 271 -12.35 18.07 25.26
CA VAL A 271 -13.03 17.44 24.11
C VAL A 271 -12.79 18.23 22.82
N ASP A 272 -12.74 19.57 22.92
CA ASP A 272 -12.54 20.51 21.81
C ASP A 272 -11.06 20.94 21.68
N GLY A 273 -10.31 21.06 22.78
CA GLY A 273 -8.99 21.70 22.86
C GLY A 273 -7.77 20.78 22.88
N TYR A 274 -7.87 19.57 22.31
CA TYR A 274 -6.75 19.07 21.47
C TYR A 274 -6.81 19.63 20.05
N ARG A 275 -7.76 20.53 19.77
CA ARG A 275 -7.96 21.26 18.53
C ARG A 275 -8.41 22.70 18.81
N ALA A 276 -7.61 23.48 19.55
CA ALA A 276 -7.54 24.90 19.22
C ALA A 276 -6.86 24.99 17.85
N VAL A 277 -7.66 24.81 16.80
CA VAL A 277 -7.17 24.65 15.43
C VAL A 277 -6.57 25.98 14.99
N ASN A 278 -5.26 26.14 15.15
CA ASN A 278 -4.57 27.31 14.64
C ASN A 278 -4.56 27.23 13.11
N LEU A 279 -5.29 28.15 12.47
CA LEU A 279 -5.43 28.22 11.02
C LEU A 279 -4.06 28.23 10.31
N SER A 280 -3.08 28.95 10.85
CA SER A 280 -1.74 28.99 10.26
C SER A 280 -1.05 27.61 10.29
N THR A 281 -1.20 26.87 11.38
CA THR A 281 -0.66 25.51 11.53
C THR A 281 -1.35 24.51 10.61
N GLU A 282 -2.68 24.60 10.45
CA GLU A 282 -3.40 23.73 9.51
C GLU A 282 -3.08 24.07 8.04
N VAL A 283 -2.87 25.34 7.69
CA VAL A 283 -2.42 25.71 6.34
C VAL A 283 -1.04 25.13 6.04
N GLU A 284 -0.11 25.19 6.99
CA GLU A 284 1.22 24.60 6.83
C GLU A 284 1.16 23.07 6.79
N GLY A 285 0.37 22.45 7.65
CA GLY A 285 0.11 21.00 7.60
C GLY A 285 -0.53 20.56 6.28
N ALA A 286 -1.47 21.35 5.75
CA ALA A 286 -2.08 21.11 4.45
C ALA A 286 -1.06 21.20 3.32
N ARG A 287 -0.16 22.18 3.35
CA ARG A 287 0.93 22.33 2.39
C ARG A 287 1.82 21.07 2.36
N GLN A 288 2.28 20.61 3.52
CA GLN A 288 3.14 19.43 3.63
C GLN A 288 2.43 18.14 3.17
N LEU A 289 1.17 17.96 3.56
CA LEU A 289 0.40 16.78 3.20
C LEU A 289 0.09 16.74 1.69
N LEU A 290 -0.29 17.87 1.09
CA LEU A 290 -0.55 17.96 -0.35
C LEU A 290 0.73 17.79 -1.17
N ASP A 291 1.84 18.37 -0.72
CA ASP A 291 3.15 18.22 -1.39
C ASP A 291 3.61 16.75 -1.39
N SER A 292 3.44 16.05 -0.26
CA SER A 292 3.72 14.60 -0.17
C SER A 292 2.87 13.75 -1.12
N ALA A 293 1.68 14.24 -1.48
CA ALA A 293 0.77 13.63 -2.45
C ALA A 293 1.03 14.10 -3.90
N GLY A 294 1.96 15.03 -4.12
CA GLY A 294 2.29 15.62 -5.42
C GLY A 294 1.25 16.63 -5.92
N VAL A 295 0.56 17.31 -5.00
CA VAL A 295 -0.48 18.30 -5.28
C VAL A 295 0.02 19.69 -4.87
N HIS A 296 -0.03 20.66 -5.77
CA HIS A 296 0.42 22.01 -5.48
C HIS A 296 -0.67 22.83 -4.77
N LEU A 297 -0.34 23.42 -3.61
CA LEU A 297 -1.22 24.31 -2.86
C LEU A 297 -0.84 25.77 -3.11
N GLU A 298 -1.77 26.53 -3.68
CA GLU A 298 -1.70 27.98 -3.84
C GLU A 298 -2.57 28.65 -2.77
N VAL A 299 -2.00 29.60 -2.02
CA VAL A 299 -2.68 30.31 -0.94
C VAL A 299 -2.76 31.79 -1.30
N GLU A 300 -3.97 32.34 -1.30
CA GLU A 300 -4.28 33.74 -1.60
C GLU A 300 -4.92 34.42 -0.38
N GLY A 301 -4.47 35.62 -0.03
CA GLY A 301 -4.94 36.37 1.16
C GLY A 301 -4.22 35.97 2.45
N ASP A 302 -4.50 36.72 3.53
CA ASP A 302 -3.89 36.52 4.84
C ASP A 302 -4.89 35.88 5.83
N PRO A 303 -4.62 34.64 6.32
CA PRO A 303 -5.49 33.97 7.30
C PRO A 303 -5.58 34.69 8.65
N THR A 304 -4.65 35.60 8.98
CA THR A 304 -4.64 36.34 10.24
C THR A 304 -5.64 37.48 10.29
N GLU A 305 -6.07 37.99 9.12
CA GLU A 305 -7.03 39.09 8.99
C GLU A 305 -8.49 38.67 9.25
N LEU A 306 -8.78 37.37 9.34
CA LEU A 306 -10.11 36.85 9.65
C LEU A 306 -10.42 36.97 11.15
N SER A 307 -11.68 37.15 11.51
CA SER A 307 -12.18 37.14 12.89
C SER A 307 -11.90 35.80 13.59
N ALA A 308 -11.86 35.80 14.94
CA ALA A 308 -11.60 34.56 15.69
C ALA A 308 -12.60 33.42 15.38
N PRO A 309 -13.93 33.66 15.29
CA PRO A 309 -14.89 32.63 14.90
C PRO A 309 -14.65 32.10 13.47
N MET A 310 -14.33 32.98 12.52
CA MET A 310 -14.06 32.58 11.15
C MET A 310 -12.74 31.82 11.02
N ARG A 311 -11.69 32.22 11.73
CA ARG A 311 -10.41 31.49 11.75
C ARG A 311 -10.58 30.06 12.23
N GLU A 312 -11.39 29.82 13.25
CA GLU A 312 -11.65 28.48 13.76
C GLU A 312 -12.37 27.63 12.70
N LEU A 313 -13.47 28.13 12.14
CA LEU A 313 -14.21 27.42 11.09
C LEU A 313 -13.35 27.17 9.83
N ALA A 314 -12.54 28.16 9.44
CA ALA A 314 -11.60 28.06 8.33
C ALA A 314 -10.57 26.97 8.57
N ALA A 315 -10.07 26.83 9.79
CA ALA A 315 -9.07 25.82 10.10
C ALA A 315 -9.65 24.40 10.02
N TRP A 316 -10.90 24.23 10.45
CA TRP A 316 -11.66 23.00 10.21
C TRP A 316 -11.89 22.72 8.72
N LEU A 317 -12.23 23.74 7.94
CA LEU A 317 -12.39 23.64 6.49
C LEU A 317 -11.09 23.21 5.80
N VAL A 318 -9.96 23.82 6.16
CA VAL A 318 -8.65 23.49 5.60
C VAL A 318 -8.29 22.04 5.89
N ARG A 319 -8.43 21.59 7.14
CA ARG A 319 -8.10 20.22 7.55
C ARG A 319 -8.94 19.17 6.83
N GLU A 320 -10.26 19.34 6.85
CA GLU A 320 -11.20 18.40 6.26
C GLU A 320 -11.14 18.46 4.73
N GLY A 321 -11.04 19.65 4.15
CA GLY A 321 -10.89 19.87 2.73
C GLY A 321 -9.61 19.21 2.19
N THR A 322 -8.47 19.38 2.87
CA THR A 322 -7.20 18.76 2.50
C THR A 322 -7.30 17.23 2.54
N THR A 323 -7.89 16.69 3.60
CA THR A 323 -8.11 15.25 3.74
C THR A 323 -8.99 14.72 2.61
N ASN A 324 -10.03 15.46 2.24
CA ASN A 324 -10.93 15.10 1.14
C ASN A 324 -10.24 15.14 -0.21
N VAL A 325 -9.38 16.12 -0.48
CA VAL A 325 -8.55 16.15 -1.70
C VAL A 325 -7.69 14.90 -1.79
N VAL A 326 -6.91 14.60 -0.75
CA VAL A 326 -5.98 13.45 -0.76
C VAL A 326 -6.73 12.11 -0.88
N ARG A 327 -7.91 11.98 -0.27
CA ARG A 327 -8.67 10.71 -0.27
C ARG A 327 -9.57 10.52 -1.48
N HIS A 328 -10.08 11.60 -2.07
CA HIS A 328 -11.23 11.54 -2.98
C HIS A 328 -11.01 12.21 -4.33
N SER A 329 -9.92 12.95 -4.53
CA SER A 329 -9.59 13.54 -5.82
C SER A 329 -8.30 12.96 -6.40
N SER A 330 -8.12 13.21 -7.70
CA SER A 330 -6.84 13.09 -8.38
C SER A 330 -6.35 14.49 -8.77
N ALA A 331 -6.53 15.44 -7.85
CA ALA A 331 -6.13 16.83 -8.03
C ALA A 331 -4.64 16.94 -8.33
N THR A 332 -4.29 17.95 -9.11
CA THR A 332 -2.91 18.42 -9.27
C THR A 332 -2.71 19.79 -8.64
N ARG A 333 -3.80 20.53 -8.42
CA ARG A 333 -3.78 21.88 -7.84
C ARG A 333 -4.93 22.07 -6.86
N VAL A 334 -4.60 22.71 -5.74
CA VAL A 334 -5.55 23.18 -4.73
C VAL A 334 -5.32 24.68 -4.56
N ARG A 335 -6.39 25.46 -4.53
CA ARG A 335 -6.34 26.87 -4.15
C ARG A 335 -7.09 27.10 -2.86
N LEU A 336 -6.49 27.87 -1.96
CA LEU A 336 -7.09 28.31 -0.72
C LEU A 336 -7.06 29.83 -0.68
N ALA A 337 -8.22 30.46 -0.74
CA ALA A 337 -8.37 31.91 -0.75
C ALA A 337 -9.06 32.39 0.53
N PHE A 338 -8.48 33.40 1.17
CA PHE A 338 -9.01 34.10 2.32
C PHE A 338 -9.38 35.54 1.93
N SER A 339 -10.55 36.00 2.37
CA SER A 339 -11.00 37.37 2.18
C SER A 339 -11.53 37.93 3.49
N SER A 340 -10.98 39.08 3.90
CA SER A 340 -11.41 39.91 5.02
C SER A 340 -12.29 41.09 4.53
N GLY A 341 -13.11 41.68 5.41
CA GLY A 341 -14.04 42.79 5.11
C GLY A 341 -15.45 42.56 5.69
N ASP A 342 -16.44 43.35 5.24
CA ASP A 342 -17.86 43.27 5.71
C ASP A 342 -18.48 41.86 5.59
N THR A 343 -17.93 41.02 4.71
CA THR A 343 -18.24 39.59 4.63
C THR A 343 -16.95 38.81 4.52
N GLU A 344 -16.59 38.13 5.60
CA GLU A 344 -15.44 37.25 5.62
C GLU A 344 -15.75 35.99 4.82
N SER A 345 -14.77 35.51 4.04
CA SER A 345 -14.93 34.27 3.31
C SER A 345 -13.65 33.46 3.20
N VAL A 346 -13.81 32.14 3.23
CA VAL A 346 -12.75 31.17 2.97
C VAL A 346 -13.21 30.22 1.89
N ARG A 347 -12.43 30.13 0.82
CA ARG A 347 -12.73 29.26 -0.32
C ARG A 347 -11.59 28.29 -0.55
N MET A 348 -11.89 27.00 -0.48
CA MET A 348 -10.98 25.94 -0.91
C MET A 348 -11.49 25.31 -2.19
N SER A 349 -10.65 25.24 -3.22
CA SER A 349 -10.98 24.65 -4.51
C SER A 349 -9.92 23.67 -4.99
N ASN A 350 -10.34 22.61 -5.67
CA ASN A 350 -9.42 21.63 -6.25
C ASN A 350 -9.93 21.09 -7.59
N ASP A 351 -9.00 20.67 -8.45
CA ASP A 351 -9.29 20.00 -9.71
C ASP A 351 -9.39 18.47 -9.56
N GLY A 352 -9.70 17.76 -10.65
CA GLY A 352 -9.55 16.31 -10.73
C GLY A 352 -10.51 15.48 -9.88
N VAL A 353 -11.72 15.96 -9.61
CA VAL A 353 -12.73 15.26 -8.80
C VAL A 353 -13.43 14.16 -9.62
N THR A 354 -13.35 12.91 -9.15
CA THR A 354 -13.81 11.73 -9.91
C THR A 354 -15.04 11.01 -9.33
N ARG A 355 -15.54 11.41 -8.14
CA ARG A 355 -16.72 10.83 -7.48
C ARG A 355 -17.72 11.93 -7.09
N GLY A 356 -19.00 11.56 -6.96
CA GLY A 356 -20.09 12.48 -6.58
C GLY A 356 -20.02 12.99 -5.13
N ILE A 357 -20.63 14.15 -4.90
CA ILE A 357 -20.63 14.95 -3.65
C ILE A 357 -21.32 14.22 -2.48
N GLU A 358 -22.11 13.17 -2.75
CA GLU A 358 -23.01 12.48 -1.82
C GLU A 358 -22.37 11.80 -0.60
N ARG A 359 -21.03 11.80 -0.47
CA ARG A 359 -20.30 11.11 0.63
C ARG A 359 -19.33 11.98 1.43
N LEU A 360 -19.42 13.31 1.37
CA LEU A 360 -18.57 14.20 2.18
C LEU A 360 -19.13 14.40 3.59
N SER A 361 -19.18 13.33 4.38
CA SER A 361 -19.71 13.35 5.76
C SER A 361 -19.03 14.36 6.68
N GLY A 362 -17.76 14.72 6.41
CA GLY A 362 -17.02 15.72 7.18
C GLY A 362 -17.50 17.16 6.97
N LEU A 363 -17.98 17.52 5.78
CA LEU A 363 -18.54 18.87 5.53
C LEU A 363 -19.85 19.12 6.30
N ALA A 364 -20.62 18.06 6.59
CA ALA A 364 -21.80 18.15 7.44
C ALA A 364 -21.45 18.54 8.89
N GLY A 365 -20.28 18.14 9.38
CA GLY A 365 -19.76 18.56 10.69
C GLY A 365 -19.43 20.04 10.73
N ILE A 366 -18.81 20.57 9.66
CA ILE A 366 -18.50 21.99 9.54
C ILE A 366 -19.78 22.81 9.42
N ARG A 367 -20.76 22.37 8.62
CA ARG A 367 -22.06 23.06 8.49
C ARG A 367 -22.77 23.22 9.84
N ARG A 368 -22.83 22.16 10.65
CA ARG A 368 -23.43 22.23 12.01
C ARG A 368 -22.71 23.20 12.95
N ARG A 369 -21.41 23.46 12.74
CA ARG A 369 -20.63 24.42 13.53
C ARG A 369 -20.74 25.85 12.98
N ALA A 370 -20.93 25.99 11.67
CA ALA A 370 -21.12 27.27 11.01
C ALA A 370 -22.49 27.90 11.32
N GLU A 371 -23.55 27.09 11.40
CA GLU A 371 -24.93 27.54 11.64
C GLU A 371 -25.11 28.41 12.91
N PRO A 372 -24.63 28.00 14.10
CA PRO A 372 -24.74 28.83 15.32
C PRO A 372 -24.00 30.17 15.24
N LEU A 373 -22.97 30.26 14.39
CA LEU A 373 -22.17 31.46 14.19
C LEU A 373 -22.75 32.36 13.08
N GLY A 374 -23.84 31.95 12.43
CA GLY A 374 -24.40 32.67 11.27
C GLY A 374 -23.56 32.55 10.01
N ALA A 375 -22.63 31.59 9.96
CA ALA A 375 -21.82 31.30 8.78
C ALA A 375 -22.51 30.29 7.86
N GLU A 376 -22.37 30.48 6.55
CA GLU A 376 -22.93 29.62 5.51
C GLU A 376 -21.83 28.82 4.83
N LEU A 377 -22.06 27.50 4.65
CA LEU A 377 -21.15 26.62 3.91
C LEU A 377 -21.82 26.06 2.65
N ILE A 378 -21.27 26.46 1.52
CA ILE A 378 -21.70 26.06 0.18
C ILE A 378 -20.63 25.17 -0.43
N ALA A 379 -21.02 23.98 -0.88
CA ALA A 379 -20.15 23.04 -1.56
C ALA A 379 -20.72 22.75 -2.94
N GLU A 380 -19.95 23.08 -3.97
CA GLU A 380 -20.39 23.05 -5.36
C GLU A 380 -19.36 22.31 -6.21
N ARG A 381 -19.86 21.71 -7.29
CA ARG A 381 -19.04 21.04 -8.29
C ARG A 381 -19.38 21.58 -9.66
N ASP A 382 -18.36 22.06 -10.35
CA ASP A 382 -18.45 22.46 -11.75
C ASP A 382 -17.52 21.57 -12.59
N GLY A 383 -18.10 20.56 -13.24
CA GLY A 383 -17.35 19.58 -14.04
C GLY A 383 -16.29 18.82 -13.24
N SER A 384 -15.01 19.16 -13.45
CA SER A 384 -13.84 18.58 -12.79
C SER A 384 -13.36 19.38 -11.58
N LEU A 385 -13.91 20.58 -11.36
CA LEU A 385 -13.61 21.47 -10.25
C LEU A 385 -14.61 21.25 -9.11
N PHE A 386 -14.11 21.32 -7.89
CA PHE A 386 -14.92 21.35 -6.68
C PHE A 386 -14.46 22.51 -5.82
N HIS A 387 -15.41 23.29 -5.33
CA HIS A 387 -15.15 24.40 -4.44
C HIS A 387 -16.08 24.34 -3.23
N VAL A 388 -15.48 24.54 -2.07
CA VAL A 388 -16.20 24.74 -0.82
C VAL A 388 -15.92 26.16 -0.37
N THR A 389 -16.99 26.92 -0.20
CA THR A 389 -16.94 28.30 0.28
C THR A 389 -17.64 28.37 1.63
N LEU A 390 -16.96 28.96 2.61
CA LEU A 390 -17.50 29.34 3.90
C LEU A 390 -17.58 30.88 3.94
N THR A 391 -18.73 31.42 4.32
CA THR A 391 -18.97 32.87 4.40
C THR A 391 -19.60 33.26 5.73
N LEU A 392 -19.09 34.32 6.37
CA LEU A 392 -19.63 34.90 7.59
C LEU A 392 -19.89 36.38 7.35
N LYS A 393 -21.13 36.83 7.58
CA LYS A 393 -21.48 38.26 7.53
C LYS A 393 -21.30 38.88 8.90
N GLU A 394 -20.74 40.08 8.95
CA GLU A 394 -20.63 40.83 10.20
C GLU A 394 -22.03 41.12 10.75
N GLN A 395 -22.29 40.73 12.01
CA GLN A 395 -23.56 41.01 12.68
C GLN A 395 -23.55 42.49 13.10
N SER A 396 -24.39 43.31 12.47
CA SER A 396 -24.57 44.73 12.79
C SER A 396 -25.16 44.95 14.18
#